data_AF-A0A6I1R275-F1
#
_entry.id   AF-A0A6I1R275-F1
#
_cell.length_a   1.000
_cell.length_b   1.000
_cell.length_c   1.000
_cell.angle_alpha   90.00
_cell.angle_beta   90.00
_cell.angle_gamma   90.00
#
_symmetry.space_group_name_H-M   'P 1'
#
loop_
_entity.id
_entity.type
_entity.pdbx_description
1 polymer ?
#
loop_
_entity_poly.entity_id
_entity_poly.type
_entity_poly.pdbx_seq_one_letter_code
_entity_poly.pdbx_strand_id
1 'polypeptide(L)'
;MSRWGGTSQNLREGQTVGDYIRGLVEAGRLVVGIEGGETDLPYAIKAAGTGAFMFSSDFPHEVNTQTVLKEIHELRENEEISEDAKDGILRKNAARFYRLDTSSN
;
A
#
# COMPACT_ATOMS: atom_id res chain seq x y z
N MET A 1 -12.77 -36.80 1.65
CA MET A 1 -11.89 -35.71 1.17
C MET A 1 -12.77 -34.55 0.73
N SER A 2 -13.02 -33.59 1.64
CA SER A 2 -13.86 -32.44 1.34
C SER A 2 -13.12 -31.46 0.44
N ARG A 3 -13.65 -31.32 -0.78
CA ARG A 3 -13.21 -30.38 -1.78
C ARG A 3 -13.60 -28.98 -1.29
N TRP A 4 -12.63 -28.16 -0.93
CA TRP A 4 -12.85 -26.73 -0.66
C TRP A 4 -13.33 -26.06 -1.95
N GLY A 5 -14.64 -26.00 -2.12
CA GLY A 5 -15.31 -25.25 -3.19
C GLY A 5 -15.42 -23.79 -2.79
N GLY A 6 -14.31 -23.05 -2.86
CA GLY A 6 -14.34 -21.58 -2.89
C GLY A 6 -14.40 -21.15 -4.35
N THR A 7 -15.48 -20.46 -4.73
CA THR A 7 -15.64 -19.86 -6.05
C THR A 7 -14.45 -18.92 -6.34
N SER A 8 -13.71 -19.21 -7.41
CA SER A 8 -12.79 -18.21 -7.96
C SER A 8 -13.58 -16.94 -8.24
N GLN A 9 -13.12 -15.82 -7.68
CA GLN A 9 -13.55 -14.48 -8.04
C GLN A 9 -13.70 -14.38 -9.57
N ASN A 10 -14.75 -13.71 -10.07
CA ASN A 10 -15.03 -13.53 -11.50
C ASN A 10 -13.90 -12.76 -12.22
N LEU A 11 -12.76 -13.40 -12.47
CA LEU A 11 -11.71 -12.88 -13.32
C LEU A 11 -12.22 -12.85 -14.75
N ARG A 12 -11.88 -11.78 -15.50
CA ARG A 12 -12.14 -11.75 -16.93
C ARG A 12 -11.35 -12.87 -17.61
N GLU A 13 -11.84 -13.36 -18.75
CA GLU A 13 -11.12 -14.38 -19.52
C GLU A 13 -9.69 -13.89 -19.84
N GLY A 14 -8.69 -14.72 -19.52
CA GLY A 14 -7.27 -14.38 -19.68
C GLY A 14 -6.67 -13.45 -18.61
N GLN A 15 -7.46 -12.92 -17.67
CA GLN A 15 -6.95 -12.06 -16.60
C GLN A 15 -6.31 -12.89 -15.49
N THR A 16 -5.06 -12.55 -15.11
CA THR A 16 -4.43 -13.17 -13.94
C THR A 16 -4.90 -12.51 -12.63
N VAL A 17 -4.69 -13.17 -11.50
CA VAL A 17 -4.91 -12.57 -10.18
C VAL A 17 -4.06 -11.31 -9.98
N GLY A 18 -2.81 -11.32 -10.49
CA GLY A 18 -1.93 -10.16 -10.44
C GLY A 18 -2.49 -8.96 -11.19
N ASP A 19 -3.06 -9.19 -12.38
CA ASP A 19 -3.71 -8.13 -13.16
C ASP A 19 -4.96 -7.60 -12.46
N TYR A 20 -5.73 -8.47 -11.82
CA TYR A 20 -6.88 -8.07 -11.03
C TYR A 20 -6.49 -7.19 -9.83
N ILE A 21 -5.47 -7.59 -9.06
CA ILE A 21 -4.98 -6.82 -7.91
C ILE A 21 -4.43 -5.46 -8.36
N ARG A 22 -3.62 -5.42 -9.43
CA ARG A 22 -3.12 -4.15 -9.99
C ARG A 22 -4.27 -3.24 -10.41
N GLY A 23 -5.32 -3.79 -11.05
CA GLY A 23 -6.52 -3.03 -11.38
C GLY A 23 -7.26 -2.48 -10.15
N LEU A 24 -7.28 -3.19 -9.03
CA LEU A 24 -7.85 -2.69 -7.77
C LEU A 24 -7.01 -1.55 -7.17
N VAL A 25 -5.68 -1.66 -7.23
CA VAL A 25 -4.75 -0.60 -6.81
C VAL A 25 -4.97 0.66 -7.65
N GLU A 26 -4.95 0.53 -8.98
CA GLU A 26 -5.16 1.62 -9.93
C GLU A 26 -6.52 2.31 -9.72
N ALA A 27 -7.56 1.52 -9.44
CA ALA A 27 -8.89 2.03 -9.13
C ALA A 27 -9.02 2.64 -7.72
N GLY A 28 -7.95 2.63 -6.91
CA GLY A 28 -7.96 3.12 -5.52
C GLY A 28 -8.83 2.29 -4.58
N ARG A 29 -9.12 1.03 -4.92
CA ARG A 29 -9.97 0.11 -4.15
C ARG A 29 -9.18 -0.87 -3.28
N LEU A 30 -7.88 -0.95 -3.49
CA LEU A 30 -6.95 -1.72 -2.67
C LEU A 30 -5.69 -0.87 -2.43
N VAL A 31 -5.30 -0.78 -1.17
CA VAL A 31 -4.03 -0.20 -0.72
C VAL A 31 -3.55 -1.05 0.45
N VAL A 32 -2.24 -1.31 0.51
CA VAL A 32 -1.59 -2.13 1.53
C VAL A 32 -0.92 -1.21 2.56
N GLY A 33 -1.18 -1.45 3.84
CA GLY A 33 -0.45 -0.81 4.93
C GLY A 33 0.96 -1.38 5.05
N ILE A 34 1.95 -0.52 5.20
CA ILE A 34 3.36 -0.87 5.42
C ILE A 34 3.92 -0.06 6.58
N GLU A 35 4.96 -0.57 7.22
CA GLU A 35 5.82 0.21 8.10
C GLU A 35 6.87 0.93 7.21
N GLY A 36 7.92 1.53 7.77
CA GLY A 36 8.91 2.30 6.99
C GLY A 36 10.26 1.62 6.79
N GLY A 37 10.46 0.43 7.38
CA GLY A 37 11.74 -0.27 7.47
C GLY A 37 11.96 -1.38 6.44
N GLU A 38 11.05 -1.57 5.48
CA GLU A 38 11.07 -2.69 4.55
C GLU A 38 12.08 -2.49 3.42
N THR A 39 13.11 -3.32 3.39
CA THR A 39 14.19 -3.26 2.38
C THR A 39 13.69 -3.49 0.95
N ASP A 40 12.64 -4.29 0.79
CA ASP A 40 12.10 -4.65 -0.54
C ASP A 40 11.03 -3.67 -1.05
N LEU A 41 10.74 -2.60 -0.30
CA LEU A 41 9.74 -1.62 -0.66
C LEU A 41 9.96 -0.97 -2.05
N PRO A 42 11.19 -0.59 -2.46
CA PRO A 42 11.42 -0.04 -3.80
C PRO A 42 11.01 -1.02 -4.92
N TYR A 43 11.34 -2.31 -4.75
CA TYR A 43 10.94 -3.35 -5.71
C TYR A 43 9.42 -3.54 -5.72
N ALA A 44 8.80 -3.58 -4.54
CA ALA A 44 7.36 -3.73 -4.42
C ALA A 44 6.59 -2.57 -5.09
N ILE A 45 7.06 -1.33 -4.94
CA ILE A 45 6.52 -0.14 -5.63
C ILE A 45 6.63 -0.29 -7.14
N LYS A 46 7.78 -0.75 -7.65
CA LYS A 46 7.97 -0.97 -9.10
C LYS A 46 7.01 -2.02 -9.66
N ALA A 47 6.71 -3.06 -8.88
CA ALA A 47 5.83 -4.15 -9.30
C ALA A 47 4.33 -3.81 -9.20
N ALA A 48 3.92 -3.10 -8.14
CA ALA A 48 2.52 -2.85 -7.81
C ALA A 48 2.03 -1.45 -8.17
N GLY A 49 2.94 -0.50 -8.37
CA GLY A 49 2.66 0.90 -8.65
C GLY A 49 2.68 1.78 -7.39
N THR A 50 2.90 3.08 -7.59
CA THR A 50 3.01 4.08 -6.50
C THR A 50 1.72 4.26 -5.68
N GLY A 51 0.58 3.85 -6.24
CA GLY A 51 -0.72 3.88 -5.56
C GLY A 51 -0.98 2.74 -4.59
N ALA A 52 -0.10 1.74 -4.52
CA ALA A 52 -0.35 0.46 -3.85
C ALA A 52 -0.18 0.47 -2.33
N PHE A 53 0.57 1.43 -1.78
CA PHE A 53 1.03 1.39 -0.39
C PHE A 53 0.62 2.64 0.40
N MET A 54 0.38 2.49 1.70
CA MET A 54 0.22 3.57 2.67
C MET A 54 1.00 3.25 3.94
N PHE A 55 1.50 4.26 4.63
CA PHE A 55 2.16 4.06 5.92
C PHE A 55 1.13 3.69 6.99
N SER A 56 1.46 2.68 7.80
CA SER A 56 0.68 2.18 8.93
C SER A 56 1.65 1.61 9.96
N SER A 57 1.68 2.20 11.16
CA SER A 57 2.70 1.87 12.17
C SER A 57 2.39 0.64 13.03
N ASP A 58 1.23 0.02 12.85
CA ASP A 58 0.71 -1.07 13.71
C ASP A 58 0.78 -0.79 15.23
N PHE A 59 0.59 0.47 15.64
CA PHE A 59 0.61 0.82 17.06
C PHE A 59 -0.59 0.21 17.79
N PRO A 60 -0.40 -0.48 18.95
CA PRO A 60 0.78 -0.47 19.84
C PRO A 60 1.67 -1.74 19.80
N HIS A 61 1.73 -2.49 18.70
CA HIS A 61 2.40 -3.79 18.65
C HIS A 61 3.94 -3.67 18.66
N GLU A 62 4.56 -3.69 19.84
CA GLU A 62 6.02 -3.54 20.06
C GLU A 62 6.66 -2.26 19.46
N VAL A 63 5.84 -1.33 18.96
CA VAL A 63 6.23 -0.04 18.41
C VAL A 63 6.03 1.08 19.44
N ASN A 64 6.87 2.11 19.36
CA ASN A 64 6.70 3.35 20.12
C ASN A 64 6.93 4.55 19.19
N THR A 65 6.63 5.76 19.68
CA THR A 65 6.77 6.99 18.90
C THR A 65 8.16 7.17 18.30
N GLN A 66 9.22 6.76 18.99
CA GLN A 66 10.59 6.88 18.47
C GLN A 66 10.82 5.93 17.29
N THR A 67 10.34 4.68 17.38
CA THR A 67 10.43 3.71 16.28
C THR A 67 9.65 4.19 15.05
N VAL A 68 8.42 4.68 15.25
CA VAL A 68 7.58 5.21 14.16
C VAL A 68 8.24 6.42 13.47
N LEU A 69 8.80 7.35 14.24
CA LEU A 69 9.52 8.50 13.67
C LEU A 69 10.77 8.08 12.90
N LYS A 70 11.48 7.06 13.39
CA LYS A 70 12.64 6.49 12.71
C LYS A 70 12.24 5.87 11.37
N GLU A 71 11.19 5.05 11.34
CA GLU A 71 10.67 4.42 10.12
C GLU A 71 10.24 5.44 9.07
N ILE A 72 9.53 6.50 9.48
CA ILE A 72 9.15 7.59 8.58
C ILE A 72 10.41 8.28 8.02
N HIS A 73 11.43 8.49 8.85
CA HIS A 73 12.68 9.09 8.40
C HIS A 73 13.41 8.18 7.40
N GLU A 74 13.54 6.88 7.69
CA GLU A 74 14.18 5.90 6.80
C GLU A 74 13.47 5.83 5.44
N LEU A 75 12.13 5.83 5.43
CA LEU A 75 11.34 5.89 4.20
C LEU A 75 11.60 7.18 3.40
N ARG A 76 11.71 8.33 4.08
CA ARG A 76 11.96 9.63 3.42
C ARG A 76 13.35 9.73 2.82
N GLU A 77 14.35 9.16 3.47
CA GLU A 77 15.74 9.21 3.02
C GLU A 77 16.08 8.10 2.00
N ASN A 78 15.16 7.16 1.73
CA ASN A 78 15.39 6.12 0.74
C ASN A 78 15.44 6.72 -0.69
N GLU A 79 16.65 6.74 -1.28
CA GLU A 79 16.92 7.30 -2.62
C GLU A 79 16.36 6.44 -3.76
N GLU A 80 16.05 5.15 -3.52
CA GLU A 80 15.47 4.26 -4.51
C GLU A 80 13.95 4.47 -4.68
N ILE A 81 13.33 5.25 -3.79
CA ILE A 81 11.91 5.58 -3.81
C ILE A 81 11.74 7.02 -4.32
N SER A 82 10.91 7.18 -5.37
CA SER A 82 10.63 8.50 -5.91
C SER A 82 9.83 9.38 -4.93
N GLU A 83 9.98 10.69 -5.03
CA GLU A 83 9.23 11.65 -4.19
C GLU A 83 7.71 11.49 -4.32
N ASP A 84 7.22 11.16 -5.53
CA ASP A 84 5.80 10.87 -5.76
C ASP A 84 5.32 9.63 -5.00
N ALA A 85 6.16 8.59 -4.92
CA ALA A 85 5.86 7.39 -4.15
C ALA A 85 5.91 7.68 -2.65
N LYS A 86 6.87 8.48 -2.18
CA LYS A 86 6.96 8.91 -0.76
C LYS A 86 5.72 9.69 -0.33
N ASP A 87 5.30 10.71 -1.08
CA ASP A 87 4.07 11.47 -0.79
C ASP A 87 2.80 10.59 -0.96
N GLY A 88 2.85 9.62 -1.88
CA GLY A 88 1.88 8.54 -2.01
C GLY A 88 1.67 7.79 -0.69
N ILE A 89 2.75 7.17 -0.20
CA ILE A 89 2.77 6.30 0.98
C ILE A 89 2.43 7.07 2.24
N LEU A 90 3.05 8.24 2.45
CA LEU A 90 2.90 9.00 3.69
C LEU A 90 1.56 9.74 3.79
N ARG A 91 0.83 9.93 2.68
CA ARG A 91 -0.37 10.78 2.69
C ARG A 91 -1.39 10.48 1.60
N LYS A 92 -1.04 10.68 0.33
CA LYS A 92 -2.02 10.76 -0.78
C LYS A 92 -2.84 9.48 -0.94
N ASN A 93 -2.23 8.31 -0.77
CA ASN A 93 -2.91 7.03 -0.96
C ASN A 93 -3.93 6.78 0.16
N ALA A 94 -3.58 7.06 1.41
CA ALA A 94 -4.50 7.00 2.53
C ALA A 94 -5.65 8.02 2.38
N ALA A 95 -5.32 9.26 2.00
CA ALA A 95 -6.32 10.31 1.78
C ALA A 95 -7.35 9.92 0.71
N ARG A 96 -6.89 9.36 -0.42
CA ARG A 96 -7.77 8.83 -1.48
C ARG A 96 -8.61 7.66 -1.00
N PHE A 97 -7.99 6.68 -0.33
CA PHE A 97 -8.64 5.43 0.07
C PHE A 97 -9.72 5.67 1.15
N TYR A 98 -9.40 6.44 2.18
CA TYR A 98 -10.31 6.79 3.26
C TYR A 98 -11.19 8.01 2.97
N ARG A 99 -11.01 8.66 1.80
CA ARG A 99 -11.73 9.87 1.39
C ARG A 99 -11.57 11.03 2.40
N LEU A 100 -10.36 11.23 2.89
CA LEU A 100 -10.03 12.27 3.89
C LEU A 100 -10.01 13.68 3.30
N ASP A 101 -9.91 13.81 1.98
CA ASP A 101 -9.95 15.09 1.26
C ASP A 101 -11.36 15.71 1.20
N THR A 102 -12.27 15.36 2.12
CA THR A 102 -13.53 16.09 2.31
C THR A 102 -13.25 17.47 2.89
N SER A 103 -12.85 18.39 2.01
CA SER A 103 -13.21 19.79 2.14
C SER A 103 -14.73 19.87 2.03
N SER A 104 -15.42 19.67 3.15
CA SER A 104 -16.77 20.19 3.31
C SER A 104 -16.64 21.71 3.36
N ASN A 105 -17.12 22.34 2.29
CA ASN A 105 -17.52 23.75 2.29
C ASN A 105 -18.78 23.90 3.17
#